data_AF-A0A9N8HNL4-F1
#
_entry.id   AF-A0A9N8HNL4-F1
#
_cell.length_a   1.000
_cell.length_b   1.000
_cell.length_c   1.000
_cell.angle_alpha   90.00
_cell.angle_beta   90.00
_cell.angle_gamma   90.00
#
_symmetry.space_group_name_H-M   'P 1'
#
loop_
_entity.id
_entity.type
_entity.pdbx_description
1 polymer ?
#
loop_
_entity_poly.entity_id
_entity_poly.type
_entity_poly.pdbx_seq_one_letter_code
_entity_poly.pdbx_strand_id
1 'polypeptide(L)'
;MSHQSLSPAVVYTAMSDDKSTQTRRTTSTTSSSSADERLYMPALSSFKTCSLVLGLLVGFFIYLSTLGAEFVGVMLWGREILNKSNHELILFSLMWNFITTMIAIVILSSMRRLVTIVFMASVSKERQNAEDVLCELLSYMEGRFAVGALVGICTSWNVTNVVLGMRPQIIQSCVILAVACLWCRVTLVLLGSPEQALIHDDEEEEEEEQDQISTPLLNV
;
A
#
# COMPACT_ATOMS: atom_id res chain seq x y z
N MET A 1 15.40 -16.96 -43.79
CA MET A 1 15.09 -15.51 -43.82
C MET A 1 15.22 -15.01 -42.40
N SER A 2 16.30 -14.30 -42.15
CA SER A 2 16.88 -14.02 -40.83
C SER A 2 16.62 -12.55 -40.53
N HIS A 3 15.78 -12.24 -39.54
CA HIS A 3 15.62 -10.88 -39.04
C HIS A 3 16.35 -10.76 -37.70
N GLN A 4 17.59 -10.27 -37.77
CA GLN A 4 18.31 -9.72 -36.62
C GLN A 4 17.72 -8.34 -36.30
N SER A 5 17.16 -8.18 -35.10
CA SER A 5 16.74 -6.90 -34.56
C SER A 5 17.81 -6.40 -33.59
N LEU A 6 18.59 -5.41 -34.02
CA LEU A 6 19.54 -4.66 -33.21
C LEU A 6 18.79 -3.73 -32.24
N SER A 7 19.09 -3.80 -30.95
CA SER A 7 18.64 -2.83 -29.94
C SER A 7 19.75 -1.80 -29.66
N PRO A 8 19.41 -0.52 -29.40
CA PRO A 8 20.37 0.57 -29.35
C PRO A 8 21.19 0.57 -28.05
N ALA A 9 22.50 0.73 -28.20
CA ALA A 9 23.45 0.95 -27.12
C ALA A 9 23.22 2.32 -26.48
N VAL A 10 22.93 2.33 -25.18
CA VAL A 10 22.89 3.55 -24.36
C VAL A 10 24.33 3.98 -24.08
N VAL A 11 24.69 5.13 -24.66
CA VAL A 11 25.98 5.80 -24.45
C VAL A 11 25.94 6.51 -23.10
N TYR A 12 26.76 6.06 -22.15
CA TYR A 12 27.03 6.79 -20.92
C TYR A 12 28.14 7.82 -21.17
N THR A 13 27.78 9.09 -21.08
CA THR A 13 28.74 10.21 -21.12
C THR A 13 29.44 10.29 -19.76
N ALA A 14 30.68 9.84 -19.71
CA ALA A 14 31.58 10.13 -18.60
C ALA A 14 31.95 11.62 -18.62
N MET A 15 31.60 12.36 -17.56
CA MET A 15 32.18 13.68 -17.32
C MET A 15 33.36 13.55 -16.36
N SER A 16 34.54 13.86 -16.91
CA SER A 16 35.79 14.18 -16.21
C SER A 16 35.55 15.23 -15.12
N ASP A 17 36.06 15.05 -13.91
CA ASP A 17 37.47 15.16 -13.51
C ASP A 17 37.98 16.60 -13.67
N ASP A 18 37.71 17.43 -12.67
CA ASP A 18 38.50 18.64 -12.43
C ASP A 18 39.02 18.71 -11.00
N LYS A 19 40.27 19.15 -10.95
CA LYS A 19 41.31 18.77 -10.00
C LYS A 19 41.48 19.88 -8.95
N SER A 20 41.67 19.42 -7.71
CA SER A 20 42.46 20.03 -6.62
C SER A 20 41.97 21.33 -5.94
N THR A 21 41.73 21.24 -4.63
CA THR A 21 42.51 22.00 -3.63
C THR A 21 42.56 21.19 -2.33
N GLN A 22 43.78 20.76 -1.98
CA GLN A 22 44.13 19.94 -0.84
C GLN A 22 44.36 20.85 0.38
N THR A 23 43.46 20.84 1.37
CA THR A 23 43.74 21.35 2.72
C THR A 23 43.61 20.20 3.71
N ARG A 24 44.76 19.84 4.29
CA ARG A 24 44.95 18.78 5.27
C ARG A 24 44.88 19.38 6.68
N ARG A 25 43.87 19.02 7.49
CA ARG A 25 44.04 18.80 8.94
C ARG A 25 42.82 18.14 9.62
N THR A 26 43.13 17.01 10.27
CA THR A 26 42.56 16.48 11.53
C THR A 26 41.08 16.10 11.61
N THR A 27 40.86 14.80 11.41
CA THR A 27 40.08 13.89 12.28
C THR A 27 39.44 14.51 13.53
N SER A 28 38.11 14.66 13.46
CA SER A 28 37.19 14.29 14.53
C SER A 28 35.96 13.69 13.86
N THR A 29 35.85 12.37 14.00
CA THR A 29 34.79 11.51 13.48
C THR A 29 33.56 11.73 14.34
N THR A 30 32.69 12.67 13.97
CA THR A 30 31.41 12.87 14.66
C THR A 30 30.40 13.52 13.70
N SER A 31 29.23 12.90 13.58
CA SER A 31 27.96 13.45 13.05
C SER A 31 27.90 13.95 11.60
N SER A 32 27.90 13.04 10.62
CA SER A 32 27.50 13.34 9.23
C SER A 32 26.38 12.42 8.71
N SER A 33 25.52 11.89 9.60
CA SER A 33 24.46 10.93 9.27
C SER A 33 23.02 11.50 9.37
N SER A 34 22.84 12.82 9.43
CA SER A 34 21.52 13.45 9.63
C SER A 34 20.99 14.28 8.44
N ALA A 35 21.77 14.43 7.37
CA ALA A 35 21.37 15.21 6.21
C ALA A 35 20.52 14.42 5.21
N ASP A 36 20.76 13.12 5.05
CA ASP A 36 20.04 12.28 4.08
C ASP A 36 18.64 11.86 4.57
N GLU A 37 18.43 11.75 5.89
CA GLU A 37 17.14 11.36 6.48
C GLU A 37 15.99 12.34 6.14
N ARG A 38 16.29 13.64 5.98
CA ARG A 38 15.28 14.66 5.66
C ARG A 38 14.73 14.57 4.24
N LEU A 39 15.43 13.91 3.32
CA LEU A 39 15.01 13.79 1.92
C LEU A 39 14.04 12.61 1.69
N TYR A 40 13.98 11.63 2.59
CA TYR A 40 13.09 10.46 2.45
C TYR A 40 11.65 10.71 2.92
N MET A 41 11.43 11.66 3.84
CA MET A 41 10.08 11.93 4.39
C MET A 41 9.03 12.42 3.38
N PRO A 42 9.34 13.31 2.40
CA PRO A 42 8.35 13.79 1.44
C PRO A 42 7.81 12.67 0.53
N ALA A 43 8.69 11.77 0.05
CA ALA A 43 8.32 10.70 -0.87
C ALA A 43 7.36 9.69 -0.23
N LEU A 44 7.58 9.36 1.04
CA LEU A 44 6.71 8.47 1.82
C LEU A 44 5.29 9.03 1.99
N SER A 45 5.15 10.36 2.18
CA SER A 45 3.83 10.98 2.34
C SER A 45 2.97 10.88 1.07
N SER A 46 3.59 11.14 -0.09
CA SER A 46 2.93 11.00 -1.40
C SER A 46 2.54 9.57 -1.69
N PHE A 47 3.39 8.61 -1.30
CA PHE A 47 3.13 7.18 -1.45
C PHE A 47 1.93 6.72 -0.61
N LYS A 48 1.82 7.19 0.64
CA LYS A 48 0.67 6.90 1.52
C LYS A 48 -0.64 7.40 0.92
N THR A 49 -0.66 8.62 0.38
CA THR A 49 -1.84 9.18 -0.28
C THR A 49 -2.18 8.42 -1.56
N CYS A 50 -1.17 8.05 -2.35
CA CYS A 50 -1.35 7.28 -3.58
C CYS A 50 -2.06 5.94 -3.33
N SER A 51 -1.61 5.16 -2.33
CA SER A 51 -2.26 3.90 -1.98
C SER A 51 -3.70 4.08 -1.51
N LEU A 52 -3.99 5.13 -0.74
CA LEU A 52 -5.35 5.45 -0.31
C LEU A 52 -6.25 5.78 -1.51
N VAL A 53 -5.77 6.61 -2.44
CA VAL A 53 -6.49 6.99 -3.66
C VAL A 53 -6.73 5.77 -4.55
N LEU A 54 -5.74 4.88 -4.69
CA LEU A 54 -5.89 3.64 -5.45
C LEU A 54 -6.93 2.71 -4.81
N GLY A 55 -6.89 2.54 -3.48
CA GLY A 55 -7.93 1.83 -2.76
C GLY A 55 -9.32 2.41 -3.03
N LEU A 56 -9.47 3.73 -2.94
CA LEU A 56 -10.72 4.44 -3.21
C LEU A 56 -11.24 4.18 -4.63
N LEU A 57 -10.38 4.29 -5.65
CA LEU A 57 -10.73 4.01 -7.04
C LEU A 57 -11.16 2.55 -7.24
N VAL A 58 -10.48 1.60 -6.60
CA VAL A 58 -10.85 0.18 -6.66
C VAL A 58 -12.20 -0.07 -6.00
N GLY A 59 -12.44 0.52 -4.82
CA GLY A 59 -13.73 0.41 -4.13
C GLY A 59 -14.87 0.99 -4.97
N PHE A 60 -14.64 2.16 -5.59
CA PHE A 60 -15.58 2.77 -6.53
C PHE A 60 -15.87 1.87 -7.74
N PHE A 61 -14.84 1.28 -8.33
CA PHE A 61 -14.97 0.38 -9.47
C PHE A 61 -15.73 -0.90 -9.12
N ILE A 62 -15.46 -1.52 -7.97
CA ILE A 62 -16.20 -2.70 -7.49
C ILE A 62 -17.68 -2.36 -7.36
N TYR A 63 -18.00 -1.23 -6.73
CA TYR A 63 -19.38 -0.82 -6.54
C TYR A 63 -20.10 -0.49 -7.86
N LEU A 64 -19.45 0.27 -8.76
CA LEU A 64 -19.99 0.51 -10.10
C LEU A 64 -20.20 -0.79 -10.88
N SER A 65 -19.31 -1.75 -10.71
CA SER A 65 -19.48 -3.07 -11.32
C SER A 65 -20.74 -3.74 -10.75
N THR A 66 -20.96 -3.74 -9.44
CA THR A 66 -22.19 -4.29 -8.85
C THR A 66 -23.45 -3.61 -9.39
N LEU A 67 -23.47 -2.27 -9.46
CA LEU A 67 -24.58 -1.54 -10.09
C LEU A 67 -24.75 -1.88 -11.56
N GLY A 68 -23.64 -2.03 -12.29
CA GLY A 68 -23.64 -2.45 -13.68
C GLY A 68 -24.28 -3.83 -13.85
N ALA A 69 -23.98 -4.79 -12.97
CA ALA A 69 -24.64 -6.09 -12.96
C ALA A 69 -26.14 -5.99 -12.70
N GLU A 70 -26.56 -5.20 -11.71
CA GLU A 70 -27.99 -4.98 -11.44
C GLU A 70 -28.70 -4.37 -12.66
N PHE A 71 -28.09 -3.35 -13.27
CA PHE A 71 -28.62 -2.68 -14.45
C PHE A 71 -28.66 -3.61 -15.67
N VAL A 72 -27.58 -4.35 -15.94
CA VAL A 72 -27.52 -5.35 -17.01
C VAL A 72 -28.58 -6.41 -16.75
N GLY A 73 -28.74 -6.90 -15.53
CA GLY A 73 -29.79 -7.85 -15.17
C GLY A 73 -31.18 -7.34 -15.51
N VAL A 74 -31.50 -6.09 -15.13
CA VAL A 74 -32.79 -5.45 -15.47
C VAL A 74 -32.97 -5.27 -16.97
N MET A 75 -31.92 -4.84 -17.69
CA MET A 75 -31.96 -4.64 -19.14
C MET A 75 -32.09 -5.94 -19.93
N LEU A 76 -31.38 -6.99 -19.54
CA LEU A 76 -31.34 -8.27 -20.27
C LEU A 76 -32.61 -9.10 -20.03
N TRP A 77 -33.24 -8.98 -18.87
CA TRP A 77 -34.44 -9.76 -18.53
C TRP A 77 -35.78 -9.05 -18.78
N GLY A 78 -35.82 -7.72 -18.94
CA GLY A 78 -37.03 -7.00 -19.34
C GLY A 78 -38.29 -7.35 -18.53
N ARG A 79 -39.48 -7.35 -19.15
CA ARG A 79 -40.74 -7.80 -18.50
C ARG A 79 -40.85 -9.32 -18.31
N GLU A 80 -39.91 -10.10 -18.84
CA GLU A 80 -39.92 -11.57 -18.77
C GLU A 80 -39.38 -12.13 -17.44
N ILE A 81 -38.94 -11.26 -16.51
CA ILE A 81 -38.47 -11.59 -15.15
C ILE A 81 -39.45 -12.48 -14.38
N LEU A 82 -40.76 -12.34 -14.63
CA LEU A 82 -41.78 -13.11 -13.92
C LEU A 82 -41.87 -14.58 -14.32
N ASN A 83 -41.32 -14.97 -15.48
CA ASN A 83 -41.45 -16.33 -16.01
C ASN A 83 -40.14 -17.12 -16.10
N LYS A 84 -38.99 -16.51 -15.80
CA LYS A 84 -37.68 -17.17 -15.95
C LYS A 84 -37.12 -17.67 -14.62
N SER A 85 -36.43 -18.81 -14.68
CA SER A 85 -35.88 -19.54 -13.55
C SER A 85 -34.94 -18.68 -12.69
N ASN A 86 -35.21 -18.61 -11.38
CA ASN A 86 -34.35 -18.00 -10.36
C ASN A 86 -32.86 -18.43 -10.45
N HIS A 87 -32.60 -19.59 -11.05
CA HIS A 87 -31.26 -20.13 -11.20
C HIS A 87 -30.36 -19.29 -12.11
N GLU A 88 -30.89 -18.69 -13.18
CA GLU A 88 -30.07 -17.89 -14.11
C GLU A 88 -29.63 -16.56 -13.47
N LEU A 89 -30.49 -15.94 -12.66
CA LEU A 89 -30.15 -14.74 -11.89
C LEU A 89 -29.05 -15.00 -10.87
N ILE A 90 -29.16 -16.13 -10.15
CA ILE A 90 -28.14 -16.55 -9.19
C ILE A 90 -26.81 -16.76 -9.91
N LEU A 91 -26.80 -17.48 -11.05
CA LEU A 91 -25.58 -17.82 -11.79
C LEU A 91 -24.92 -16.57 -12.40
N PHE A 92 -25.71 -15.63 -12.90
CA PHE A 92 -25.23 -14.34 -13.38
C PHE A 92 -24.56 -13.51 -12.26
N SER A 93 -25.22 -13.39 -11.10
CA SER A 93 -24.67 -12.70 -9.93
C SER A 93 -23.36 -13.35 -9.46
N LEU A 94 -23.31 -14.68 -9.43
CA LEU A 94 -22.13 -15.45 -9.05
C LEU A 94 -20.97 -15.24 -10.03
N MET A 95 -21.25 -15.28 -11.34
CA MET A 95 -20.23 -15.05 -12.38
C MET A 95 -19.70 -13.62 -12.34
N TRP A 96 -20.57 -12.64 -12.08
CA TRP A 96 -20.17 -11.24 -11.95
C TRP A 96 -19.32 -10.99 -10.70
N ASN A 97 -19.72 -11.54 -9.56
CA ASN A 97 -18.92 -11.50 -8.34
C ASN A 97 -17.55 -12.16 -8.53
N PHE A 98 -17.48 -13.25 -9.29
CA PHE A 98 -16.21 -13.88 -9.64
C PHE A 98 -15.33 -12.96 -10.49
N ILE A 99 -15.88 -12.32 -11.53
CA ILE A 99 -15.14 -11.37 -12.38
C ILE A 99 -14.62 -10.18 -11.56
N THR A 100 -15.47 -9.56 -10.74
CA THR A 100 -15.09 -8.42 -9.90
C THR A 100 -14.02 -8.80 -8.88
N THR A 101 -14.12 -9.99 -8.27
CA THR A 101 -13.10 -10.52 -7.35
C THR A 101 -11.77 -10.75 -8.06
N MET A 102 -11.79 -11.32 -9.28
CA MET A 102 -10.58 -11.52 -10.08
C MET A 102 -9.90 -10.19 -10.41
N ILE A 103 -10.67 -9.17 -10.80
CA ILE A 103 -10.14 -7.83 -11.07
C ILE A 103 -9.51 -7.24 -9.79
N ALA A 104 -10.18 -7.34 -8.65
CA ALA A 104 -9.66 -6.86 -7.38
C ALA A 104 -8.33 -7.55 -6.99
N ILE A 105 -8.24 -8.87 -7.15
CA ILE A 105 -7.02 -9.65 -6.89
C ILE A 105 -5.89 -9.22 -7.82
N VAL A 106 -6.16 -9.03 -9.11
CA VAL A 106 -5.14 -8.58 -10.08
C VAL A 106 -4.60 -7.20 -9.67
N ILE A 107 -5.46 -6.26 -9.30
CA ILE A 107 -5.04 -4.92 -8.88
C ILE A 107 -4.21 -4.97 -7.59
N LEU A 108 -4.66 -5.75 -6.60
CA LEU A 108 -3.91 -5.97 -5.35
C LEU A 108 -2.53 -6.59 -5.61
N SER A 109 -2.47 -7.60 -6.48
CA SER A 109 -1.23 -8.28 -6.86
C SER A 109 -0.27 -7.37 -7.62
N SER A 110 -0.79 -6.58 -8.57
CA SER A 110 -0.01 -5.57 -9.29
C SER A 110 0.54 -4.49 -8.36
N MET A 111 -0.26 -4.05 -7.37
CA MET A 111 0.19 -3.11 -6.35
C MET A 111 1.34 -3.68 -5.53
N ARG A 112 1.17 -4.90 -4.98
CA ARG A 112 2.22 -5.57 -4.20
C ARG A 112 3.52 -5.67 -4.98
N ARG A 113 3.46 -6.10 -6.25
CA ARG A 113 4.63 -6.17 -7.14
C ARG A 113 5.28 -4.81 -7.38
N LEU A 114 4.47 -3.77 -7.60
CA LEU A 114 4.99 -2.41 -7.82
C LEU A 114 5.73 -1.90 -6.58
N VAL A 115 5.17 -2.08 -5.38
CA VAL A 115 5.82 -1.70 -4.12
C VAL A 115 7.16 -2.42 -3.96
N THR A 116 7.19 -3.74 -4.17
CA THR A 116 8.43 -4.53 -4.10
C THR A 116 9.49 -4.02 -5.08
N ILE A 117 9.12 -3.73 -6.33
CA ILE A 117 10.07 -3.24 -7.35
C ILE A 117 10.61 -1.86 -6.98
N VAL A 118 9.74 -0.93 -6.57
CA VAL A 118 10.15 0.43 -6.20
C VAL A 118 11.05 0.41 -4.97
N PHE A 119 10.74 -0.43 -3.98
CA PHE A 119 11.54 -0.58 -2.78
C PHE A 119 12.91 -1.19 -3.09
N MET A 120 12.95 -2.29 -3.85
CA MET A 120 14.21 -2.92 -4.27
C MET A 120 15.09 -2.01 -5.13
N ALA A 121 14.48 -1.11 -5.92
CA ALA A 121 15.22 -0.10 -6.67
C ALA A 121 15.80 1.01 -5.77
N SER A 122 15.16 1.28 -4.63
CA SER A 122 15.55 2.33 -3.70
C SER A 122 16.62 1.86 -2.70
N VAL A 123 16.57 0.60 -2.28
CA VAL A 123 17.50 0.01 -1.31
C VAL A 123 18.60 -0.76 -2.05
N SER A 124 19.68 -0.06 -2.40
CA SER A 124 20.74 -0.60 -3.27
C SER A 124 21.95 -1.20 -2.52
N LYS A 125 22.01 -1.15 -1.18
CA LYS A 125 23.23 -1.54 -0.44
C LYS A 125 23.08 -2.46 0.79
N GLU A 126 21.93 -2.52 1.46
CA GLU A 126 21.73 -3.41 2.61
C GLU A 126 20.57 -4.35 2.35
N ARG A 127 20.85 -5.65 2.19
CA ARG A 127 19.87 -6.63 1.72
C ARG A 127 19.14 -7.38 2.83
N GLN A 128 19.79 -7.56 3.99
CA GLN A 128 19.26 -8.42 5.05
C GLN A 128 18.14 -7.74 5.85
N ASN A 129 18.36 -6.49 6.30
CA ASN A 129 17.32 -5.74 7.04
C ASN A 129 16.22 -5.17 6.13
N ALA A 130 16.41 -5.22 4.80
CA ALA A 130 15.47 -4.64 3.84
C ALA A 130 14.21 -5.49 3.65
N GLU A 131 14.27 -6.81 3.84
CA GLU A 131 13.11 -7.68 3.66
C GLU A 131 12.07 -7.50 4.77
N ASP A 132 12.52 -7.33 6.03
CA ASP A 132 11.64 -7.09 7.17
C ASP A 132 10.95 -5.72 7.06
N VAL A 133 11.72 -4.66 6.75
CA VAL A 133 11.18 -3.31 6.50
C VAL A 133 10.20 -3.31 5.31
N LEU A 134 10.45 -4.11 4.28
CA LEU A 134 9.54 -4.23 3.14
C LEU A 134 8.22 -4.92 3.54
N CYS A 135 8.28 -6.00 4.30
CA CYS A 135 7.11 -6.71 4.81
C CYS A 135 6.25 -5.77 5.67
N GLU A 136 6.88 -5.00 6.54
CA GLU A 136 6.20 -4.00 7.38
C GLU A 136 5.56 -2.89 6.52
N LEU A 137 6.31 -2.29 5.60
CA LEU A 137 5.80 -1.26 4.70
C LEU A 137 4.61 -1.77 3.86
N LEU A 138 4.66 -3.04 3.44
CA LEU A 138 3.59 -3.69 2.71
C LEU A 138 2.34 -3.87 3.58
N SER A 139 2.48 -4.27 4.84
CA SER A 139 1.36 -4.35 5.79
C SER A 139 0.67 -2.99 5.95
N TYR A 140 1.43 -1.92 6.15
CA TYR A 140 0.89 -0.55 6.23
C TYR A 140 0.19 -0.09 4.95
N MET A 141 0.72 -0.47 3.79
CA MET A 141 0.14 -0.20 2.48
C MET A 141 -1.19 -0.92 2.28
N GLU A 142 -1.24 -2.21 2.62
CA GLU A 142 -2.44 -3.05 2.49
C GLU A 142 -3.56 -2.56 3.41
N GLY A 143 -3.23 -2.17 4.65
CA GLY A 143 -4.18 -1.58 5.57
C GLY A 143 -4.79 -0.28 5.03
N ARG A 144 -3.98 0.66 4.52
CA ARG A 144 -4.49 1.90 3.93
C ARG A 144 -5.28 1.68 2.65
N PHE A 145 -4.85 0.74 1.81
CA PHE A 145 -5.57 0.34 0.61
C PHE A 145 -6.96 -0.20 0.97
N ALA A 146 -7.05 -1.11 1.94
CA ALA A 146 -8.31 -1.69 2.40
C ALA A 146 -9.26 -0.62 2.95
N VAL A 147 -8.75 0.31 3.76
CA VAL A 147 -9.53 1.46 4.25
C VAL A 147 -10.00 2.33 3.09
N GLY A 148 -9.13 2.64 2.12
CA GLY A 148 -9.48 3.39 0.92
C GLY A 148 -10.60 2.72 0.13
N ALA A 149 -10.52 1.40 -0.08
CA ALA A 149 -11.54 0.62 -0.78
C ALA A 149 -12.89 0.64 -0.05
N LEU A 150 -12.89 0.49 1.26
CA LEU A 150 -14.12 0.55 2.07
C LEU A 150 -14.77 1.94 1.99
N VAL A 151 -13.98 3.01 2.09
CA VAL A 151 -14.46 4.39 1.89
C VAL A 151 -14.99 4.58 0.47
N GLY A 152 -14.32 4.05 -0.55
CA GLY A 152 -14.76 4.08 -1.95
C GLY A 152 -16.13 3.42 -2.14
N ILE A 153 -16.33 2.22 -1.60
CA ILE A 153 -17.62 1.51 -1.69
C ILE A 153 -18.72 2.31 -0.99
N CYS A 154 -18.47 2.79 0.24
CA CYS A 154 -19.48 3.51 1.00
C CYS A 154 -19.82 4.89 0.41
N THR A 155 -18.84 5.62 -0.11
CA THR A 155 -19.09 6.89 -0.81
C THR A 155 -19.93 6.67 -2.05
N SER A 156 -19.61 5.64 -2.84
CA SER A 156 -20.39 5.28 -4.02
C SER A 156 -21.82 4.86 -3.67
N TRP A 157 -22.00 4.06 -2.62
CA TRP A 157 -23.31 3.69 -2.09
C TRP A 157 -24.15 4.91 -1.70
N ASN A 158 -23.55 5.88 -1.01
CA ASN A 158 -24.22 7.13 -0.65
C ASN A 158 -24.61 7.95 -1.89
N VAL A 159 -23.73 8.04 -2.88
CA VAL A 159 -24.03 8.72 -4.16
C VAL A 159 -25.25 8.07 -4.82
N THR A 160 -25.34 6.75 -4.86
CA THR A 160 -26.51 6.05 -5.42
C THR A 160 -27.78 6.31 -4.62
N ASN A 161 -27.73 6.28 -3.29
CA ASN A 161 -28.90 6.58 -2.47
C ASN A 161 -29.40 8.02 -2.68
N VAL A 162 -28.48 8.97 -2.89
CA VAL A 162 -28.81 10.35 -3.25
C VAL A 162 -29.48 10.41 -4.63
N VAL A 163 -28.94 9.70 -5.62
CA VAL A 163 -29.49 9.63 -6.99
C VAL A 163 -30.89 8.98 -7.00
N LEU A 164 -31.12 7.96 -6.18
CA LEU A 164 -32.41 7.28 -6.03
C LEU A 164 -33.41 8.07 -5.17
N GLY A 165 -32.99 9.15 -4.51
CA GLY A 165 -33.86 9.98 -3.68
C GLY A 165 -34.29 9.34 -2.35
N MET A 166 -33.63 8.27 -1.90
CA MET A 166 -33.96 7.54 -0.68
C MET A 166 -33.41 8.22 0.58
N ARG A 167 -33.96 9.40 0.91
CA ARG A 167 -33.50 10.28 2.01
C ARG A 167 -33.29 9.60 3.38
N PRO A 168 -34.19 8.74 3.90
CA PRO A 168 -34.00 8.16 5.24
C PRO A 168 -32.86 7.12 5.29
N GLN A 169 -32.50 6.49 4.18
CA GLN A 169 -31.43 5.48 4.15
C GLN A 169 -30.02 6.10 4.15
N ILE A 170 -29.88 7.35 3.70
CA ILE A 170 -28.59 8.05 3.66
C ILE A 170 -28.02 8.17 5.08
N ILE A 171 -28.85 8.53 6.07
CA ILE A 171 -28.39 8.70 7.46
C ILE A 171 -27.89 7.38 8.02
N GLN A 172 -28.61 6.27 7.79
CA GLN A 172 -28.19 4.95 8.24
C GLN A 172 -26.87 4.51 7.57
N SER A 173 -26.72 4.73 6.27
CA SER A 173 -25.47 4.43 5.56
C SER A 173 -24.29 5.28 6.06
N CYS A 174 -24.50 6.55 6.37
CA CYS A 174 -23.46 7.40 6.96
C CYS A 174 -23.03 6.92 8.34
N VAL A 175 -23.96 6.46 9.19
CA VAL A 175 -23.62 5.91 10.51
C VAL A 175 -22.81 4.63 10.37
N ILE A 176 -23.21 3.71 9.49
CA ILE A 176 -22.47 2.46 9.24
C ILE A 176 -21.05 2.76 8.72
N LEU A 177 -20.92 3.74 7.81
CA LEU A 177 -19.62 4.21 7.32
C LEU A 177 -18.76 4.75 8.48
N ALA A 178 -19.32 5.61 9.33
CA ALA A 178 -18.59 6.16 10.46
C ALA A 178 -18.11 5.06 11.41
N VAL A 179 -18.97 4.09 11.73
CA VAL A 179 -18.63 2.93 12.58
C VAL A 179 -17.56 2.06 11.94
N ALA A 180 -17.67 1.78 10.64
CA ALA A 180 -16.67 0.99 9.92
C ALA A 180 -15.31 1.71 9.85
N CYS A 181 -15.29 3.02 9.61
CA CYS A 181 -14.06 3.82 9.66
C CYS A 181 -13.45 3.83 11.06
N LEU A 182 -14.27 3.94 12.11
CA LEU A 182 -13.83 3.93 13.50
C LEU A 182 -13.26 2.55 13.86
N TRP A 183 -13.91 1.47 13.44
CA TRP A 183 -13.41 0.10 13.57
C TRP A 183 -12.08 -0.11 12.84
N CYS A 184 -11.97 0.32 11.58
CA CYS A 184 -10.72 0.26 10.84
C CYS A 184 -9.61 1.05 11.53
N ARG A 185 -9.90 2.24 12.07
CA ARG A 185 -8.95 3.03 12.87
C ARG A 185 -8.50 2.27 14.10
N VAL A 186 -9.42 1.68 14.85
CA VAL A 186 -9.11 0.90 16.06
C VAL A 186 -8.26 -0.31 15.71
N THR A 187 -8.62 -1.07 14.68
CA THR A 187 -7.85 -2.23 14.20
C THR A 187 -6.45 -1.85 13.76
N LEU A 188 -6.27 -0.74 13.05
CA LEU A 188 -4.95 -0.24 12.67
C LEU A 188 -4.12 0.20 13.88
N VAL A 189 -4.73 0.80 14.91
CA VAL A 189 -4.03 1.19 16.14
C VAL A 189 -3.63 -0.05 16.95
N LEU A 190 -4.55 -1.01 17.12
CA LEU A 190 -4.30 -2.24 17.86
C LEU A 190 -3.26 -3.14 17.18
N LEU A 191 -3.25 -3.20 15.85
CA LEU A 191 -2.26 -3.96 15.07
C LEU A 191 -0.94 -3.21 14.90
N GLY A 192 -0.91 -1.88 15.03
CA GLY A 192 0.31 -1.07 14.95
C GLY A 192 1.04 -0.88 16.28
N SER A 193 0.37 -1.05 17.42
CA SER A 193 1.01 -0.98 18.74
C SER A 193 1.99 -2.12 19.13
N PRO A 194 1.93 -3.37 18.61
CA PRO A 194 2.92 -4.38 19.00
C PRO A 194 4.33 -4.09 18.47
N GLU A 195 4.51 -3.24 17.45
CA GLU A 195 5.83 -2.94 16.86
C GLU A 195 6.69 -2.01 17.73
N GLN A 196 6.09 -1.12 18.53
CA GLN A 196 6.88 -0.28 19.45
C GLN A 196 7.46 -1.06 20.63
N ALA A 197 6.93 -2.26 20.91
CA ALA A 197 7.47 -3.12 21.97
C ALA A 197 8.73 -3.86 21.50
N LEU A 198 8.83 -4.24 20.22
CA LEU A 198 9.95 -5.03 19.72
C LEU A 198 11.23 -4.20 19.52
N ILE A 199 11.11 -2.94 19.09
CA ILE A 199 12.26 -2.04 18.87
C ILE A 199 12.90 -1.61 20.20
N HIS A 200 12.14 -1.66 21.30
CA HIS A 200 12.70 -1.28 22.60
C HIS A 200 13.53 -2.41 23.25
N ASP A 201 13.28 -3.68 22.88
CA ASP A 201 14.00 -4.82 23.46
C ASP A 201 15.42 -4.98 22.85
N ASP A 202 15.64 -4.60 21.58
CA ASP A 202 16.95 -4.75 20.92
C ASP A 202 17.99 -3.70 21.40
N GLU A 203 17.56 -2.52 21.87
CA GLU A 203 18.49 -1.50 22.40
C GLU A 203 19.03 -1.87 23.80
N GLU A 204 18.30 -2.67 24.58
CA GLU A 204 18.77 -3.11 25.92
C GLU A 204 19.86 -4.20 25.83
N GLU A 205 19.86 -5.05 24.80
CA GLU A 205 20.88 -6.10 24.64
C GLU A 205 22.25 -5.56 24.17
N GLU A 206 22.28 -4.49 23.36
CA GLU A 206 23.54 -3.88 22.90
C GLU A 206 24.27 -3.09 24.02
N GLU A 207 23.53 -2.51 24.98
CA GLU A 207 24.13 -1.84 26.14
C GLU A 207 24.79 -2.85 27.11
N GLU A 208 24.22 -4.05 27.29
CA GLU A 208 24.79 -5.09 28.15
C GLU A 208 26.10 -5.70 27.58
N GLU A 209 26.24 -5.83 26.26
CA GLU A 209 27.49 -6.29 25.64
C GLU A 209 28.62 -5.25 25.75
N GLN A 210 28.28 -3.96 25.72
CA GLN A 210 29.30 -2.89 25.79
C GLN A 210 29.85 -2.69 27.21
N ASP A 211 29.04 -2.99 28.24
CA ASP A 211 29.48 -2.96 29.65
C ASP A 211 30.37 -4.15 30.02
N GLN A 212 30.20 -5.33 29.38
CA GLN A 212 31.08 -6.48 29.61
C GLN A 212 32.50 -6.31 29.05
N ILE A 213 32.67 -5.53 27.97
CA ILE A 213 34.00 -5.26 27.39
C ILE A 213 34.79 -4.23 28.22
N SER A 214 34.10 -3.42 29.04
CA SER A 214 34.70 -2.34 29.81
C SER A 214 35.14 -2.71 31.23
N THR A 215 35.01 -3.97 31.66
CA THR A 215 35.68 -4.45 32.89
C THR A 215 37.16 -4.77 32.61
N PRO A 216 38.12 -3.90 32.98
CA PRO A 216 39.53 -4.22 32.84
C PRO A 216 39.88 -5.40 33.75
N LEU A 217 40.59 -6.39 33.19
CA LEU A 217 41.31 -7.43 33.92
C LEU A 217 42.33 -6.78 34.86
N LEU A 218 41.87 -6.36 36.03
CA LEU A 218 42.66 -5.73 37.06
C LEU A 218 42.40 -6.48 38.36
N ASN A 219 42.82 -7.76 38.40
CA ASN A 219 43.25 -8.40 39.64
C ASN A 219 43.97 -9.74 39.42
N VAL A 220 45.23 -9.73 39.88
CA VAL A 220 46.05 -10.80 40.47
C VAL A 220 46.62 -11.88 39.55
#